data_AF-A0AAP0BUN3-F1
#
_entry.id   AF-A0AAP0BUN3-F1
#
_cell.length_a   1.000
_cell.length_b   1.000
_cell.length_c   1.000
_cell.angle_alpha   90.00
_cell.angle_beta   90.00
_cell.angle_gamma   90.00
#
_symmetry.space_group_name_H-M   'P 1'
#
loop_
_entity.id
_entity.type
_entity.pdbx_description
1 polymer ?
#
loop_
_entity_poly.entity_id
_entity_poly.type
_entity_poly.pdbx_seq_one_letter_code
_entity_poly.pdbx_strand_id
1 'polypeptide(L)'
;MASEDSSERYDAVFLSPHKFVGGPSSPGILVMNKALYGLTHCPPSTCGGGVVEYVNDFNPNDTIYNDDIEEREDAGTPPIIQKIRAALAFRVKELVGYDLINLLESFYIESAMERLLPNPAIHLLGNLEPKRLAILSFLIFPSHVNTTTAGNSKPLLQGKPFSGRFVAKLLNDLFGIQARGGCSCAGPYGHHLLAVDESFSHGIRSHIQKGYMGMKPGWTRVSFAYYMTKFEFEFILSAIEFIAAYGHRFLSVYAFDWATGDWSYDMKLPMMDCSVGMIKKIAEEKEFLGRGKETKIFARYLKSARKIAISLPEKPLLPRRVPKNVDRNLIYFRI
;
A
#
# COMPACT_ATOMS: atom_id res chain seq x y z
N MET A 1 -0.39 29.35 -8.80
CA MET A 1 0.02 29.20 -7.40
C MET A 1 1.52 29.41 -7.37
N ALA A 2 1.97 30.51 -6.76
CA ALA A 2 3.34 30.97 -6.88
C ALA A 2 4.21 30.35 -5.78
N SER A 3 5.27 29.64 -6.17
CA SER A 3 6.50 29.61 -5.39
C SER A 3 7.11 31.02 -5.40
N GLU A 4 7.92 31.34 -4.39
CA GLU A 4 8.61 32.63 -4.28
C GLU A 4 9.61 32.88 -5.42
N ASP A 5 9.86 31.88 -6.26
CA ASP A 5 10.70 31.97 -7.46
C ASP A 5 9.85 31.86 -8.74
N SER A 6 9.89 32.91 -9.57
CA SER A 6 9.00 33.06 -10.73
C SER A 6 9.14 31.99 -11.82
N SER A 7 10.20 31.18 -11.76
CA SER A 7 10.51 30.07 -12.69
C SER A 7 9.88 28.72 -12.33
N GLU A 8 9.28 28.55 -11.15
CA GLU A 8 8.74 27.25 -10.69
C GLU A 8 7.21 27.28 -10.56
N ARG A 9 6.49 27.63 -11.63
CA ARG A 9 5.02 27.56 -11.64
C ARG A 9 4.58 26.20 -12.16
N TYR A 10 3.74 25.50 -11.38
CA TYR A 10 3.04 24.32 -11.90
C TYR A 10 2.02 24.73 -12.97
N ASP A 11 2.10 24.10 -14.13
CA ASP A 11 1.15 24.25 -15.24
C ASP A 11 -0.23 23.67 -14.88
N ALA A 12 -0.22 22.48 -14.30
CA ALA A 12 -1.40 21.79 -13.81
C ALA A 12 -1.09 20.91 -12.60
N VAL A 13 -2.08 20.72 -11.74
CA VAL A 13 -2.05 19.87 -10.56
C VAL A 13 -3.33 19.04 -10.53
N PHE A 14 -3.18 17.72 -10.46
CA PHE A 14 -4.29 16.80 -10.24
C PHE A 14 -4.25 16.24 -8.83
N LEU A 15 -5.37 16.38 -8.12
CA LEU A 15 -5.51 16.01 -6.72
C LEU A 15 -6.58 14.93 -6.56
N SER A 16 -6.34 14.05 -5.60
CA SER A 16 -7.28 13.00 -5.20
C SER A 16 -7.68 13.22 -3.75
N PRO A 17 -8.77 13.96 -3.48
CA PRO A 17 -9.13 14.33 -2.12
C PRO A 17 -9.46 13.13 -1.23
N HIS A 18 -9.80 11.98 -1.81
CA HIS A 18 -9.98 10.71 -1.10
C HIS A 18 -8.74 10.21 -0.34
N LYS A 19 -7.57 10.82 -0.55
CA LYS A 19 -6.35 10.55 0.22
C LYS A 19 -6.28 11.35 1.54
N PHE A 20 -7.15 12.34 1.74
CA PHE A 20 -7.26 13.09 2.99
C PHE A 20 -8.29 12.47 3.94
N VAL A 21 -8.16 12.77 5.23
CA VAL A 21 -9.15 12.40 6.25
C VAL A 21 -10.50 13.01 5.91
N GLY A 22 -11.55 12.18 5.87
CA GLY A 22 -12.90 12.58 5.49
C GLY A 22 -13.13 12.70 3.97
N GLY A 23 -12.09 12.53 3.16
CA GLY A 23 -12.16 12.63 1.70
C GLY A 23 -12.75 11.46 0.91
N PRO A 24 -12.86 10.20 1.41
CA PRO A 24 -13.43 9.12 0.61
C PRO A 24 -14.79 9.46 -0.02
N SER A 25 -14.96 9.10 -1.30
CA SER A 25 -16.09 9.49 -2.18
C SER A 25 -16.14 10.97 -2.61
N SER A 26 -15.04 11.70 -2.55
CA SER A 26 -14.86 12.99 -3.24
C SER A 26 -14.59 12.82 -4.74
N PRO A 27 -14.86 13.82 -5.59
CA PRO A 27 -14.39 13.81 -6.98
C PRO A 27 -12.86 14.04 -7.01
N GLY A 28 -12.23 13.77 -8.16
CA GLY A 28 -10.89 14.30 -8.45
C GLY A 28 -10.95 15.81 -8.69
N ILE A 29 -9.84 16.52 -8.44
CA ILE A 29 -9.75 17.96 -8.68
C ILE A 29 -8.58 18.21 -9.64
N LEU A 30 -8.85 18.85 -10.76
CA LEU A 30 -7.83 19.39 -11.66
C LEU A 30 -7.75 20.90 -11.46
N VAL A 31 -6.57 21.41 -11.13
CA VAL A 31 -6.26 22.84 -11.17
C VAL A 31 -5.27 23.03 -12.28
N MET A 32 -5.55 23.89 -13.24
CA MET A 32 -4.64 24.17 -14.35
C MET A 32 -4.60 25.65 -14.67
N ASN A 33 -3.48 26.08 -15.26
CA ASN A 33 -3.39 27.41 -15.83
C ASN A 33 -4.45 27.55 -16.95
N LYS A 34 -5.26 28.60 -16.89
CA LYS A 34 -6.30 28.91 -17.89
C LYS A 34 -5.74 28.93 -19.32
N ALA A 35 -4.48 29.35 -19.50
CA ALA A 35 -3.81 29.36 -20.81
C ALA A 35 -3.66 27.97 -21.45
N LEU A 36 -3.77 26.89 -20.68
CA LEU A 36 -3.69 25.50 -21.17
C LEU A 36 -5.05 24.98 -21.64
N TYR A 37 -6.16 25.68 -21.36
CA TYR A 37 -7.48 25.27 -21.80
C TYR A 37 -7.67 25.60 -23.29
N GLY A 38 -7.31 24.65 -24.15
CA GLY A 38 -7.44 24.78 -25.60
C GLY A 38 -8.83 24.46 -26.17
N LEU A 39 -9.79 24.08 -25.32
CA LEU A 39 -11.13 23.65 -25.74
C LEU A 39 -12.16 24.80 -25.78
N THR A 40 -11.73 26.06 -25.68
CA THR A 40 -12.63 27.23 -25.71
C THR A 40 -13.55 27.24 -26.93
N HIS A 41 -13.04 26.84 -28.09
CA HIS A 41 -13.80 26.78 -29.35
C HIS A 41 -14.12 25.34 -29.80
N CYS A 42 -14.04 24.38 -28.89
CA CYS A 42 -14.29 22.97 -29.17
C CYS A 42 -15.29 22.40 -28.15
N PRO A 43 -15.90 21.24 -28.42
CA PRO A 43 -16.66 20.52 -27.40
C PRO A 43 -15.82 20.26 -26.13
N PRO A 44 -16.43 20.28 -24.93
CA PRO A 44 -15.75 19.98 -23.67
C PRO A 44 -15.28 18.52 -23.62
N SER A 45 -14.44 18.18 -22.63
CA SER A 45 -13.90 16.82 -22.51
C SER A 45 -15.01 15.77 -22.29
N THR A 46 -16.09 16.17 -21.62
CA THR A 46 -17.29 15.35 -21.41
C THR A 46 -18.52 16.17 -21.77
N CYS A 47 -19.34 15.65 -22.69
CA CYS A 47 -20.61 16.28 -23.06
C CYS A 47 -21.76 15.83 -22.14
N GLY A 48 -22.70 16.72 -21.87
CA GLY A 48 -23.90 16.41 -21.10
C GLY A 48 -24.79 17.64 -20.91
N GLY A 49 -25.87 17.50 -20.14
CA GLY A 49 -26.68 18.67 -19.77
C GLY A 49 -25.87 19.67 -18.95
N GLY A 50 -26.19 20.96 -19.05
CA GLY A 50 -25.56 22.01 -18.25
C GLY A 50 -24.23 22.57 -18.77
N VAL A 51 -23.67 22.03 -19.86
CA VAL A 51 -22.41 22.53 -20.48
C VAL A 51 -22.64 23.41 -21.72
N VAL A 52 -23.89 23.53 -22.15
CA VAL A 52 -24.32 24.30 -23.33
C VAL A 52 -25.29 25.38 -22.94
N GLU A 53 -25.17 26.53 -23.60
CA GLU A 53 -26.19 27.59 -23.59
C GLU A 53 -27.27 27.31 -24.63
N TYR A 54 -26.88 26.70 -25.76
CA TYR A 54 -27.80 26.36 -26.85
C TYR A 54 -27.31 25.15 -27.65
N VAL A 55 -28.26 24.29 -28.05
CA VAL A 55 -28.02 23.16 -28.95
C VAL A 55 -29.28 22.89 -29.76
N ASN A 56 -29.12 22.42 -31.01
CA ASN A 56 -30.21 22.00 -31.87
C ASN A 56 -29.86 20.70 -32.62
N ASP A 57 -30.84 20.11 -33.31
CA ASP A 57 -30.70 18.86 -34.06
C ASP A 57 -30.40 19.08 -35.56
N PHE A 58 -30.29 20.32 -36.01
CA PHE A 58 -30.15 20.67 -37.43
C PHE A 58 -28.69 20.78 -37.86
N ASN A 59 -27.86 21.48 -37.07
CA ASN A 59 -26.45 21.71 -37.38
C ASN A 59 -25.62 21.72 -36.09
N PRO A 60 -24.71 20.75 -35.89
CA PRO A 60 -23.85 20.68 -34.71
C PRO A 60 -22.98 21.94 -34.52
N ASN A 61 -22.64 22.66 -35.59
CA ASN A 61 -21.86 23.89 -35.52
C ASN A 61 -22.63 25.07 -34.89
N ASP A 62 -23.95 24.95 -34.75
CA ASP A 62 -24.77 25.97 -34.07
C ASP A 62 -24.72 25.81 -32.54
N THR A 63 -24.04 24.78 -32.01
CA THR A 63 -23.94 24.53 -30.57
C THR A 63 -23.16 25.65 -29.90
N ILE A 64 -23.78 26.30 -28.91
CA ILE A 64 -23.15 27.31 -28.07
C ILE A 64 -22.87 26.67 -26.72
N TYR A 65 -21.58 26.54 -26.40
CA TYR A 65 -21.10 26.00 -25.13
C TYR A 65 -20.88 27.14 -24.12
N ASN A 66 -21.07 26.89 -22.82
CA ASN A 66 -20.86 27.91 -21.77
C ASN A 66 -19.43 28.48 -21.83
N ASP A 67 -19.22 29.77 -21.56
CA ASP A 67 -17.86 30.33 -21.55
C ASP A 67 -17.06 30.02 -20.27
N ASP A 68 -17.75 29.67 -19.18
CA ASP A 68 -17.11 29.30 -17.91
C ASP A 68 -16.50 27.90 -17.99
N ILE A 69 -15.19 27.81 -17.81
CA ILE A 69 -14.43 26.55 -17.95
C ILE A 69 -14.87 25.50 -16.94
N GLU A 70 -15.23 25.90 -15.71
CA GLU A 70 -15.61 24.93 -14.68
C GLU A 70 -16.99 24.34 -14.98
N GLU A 71 -17.96 25.17 -15.39
CA GLU A 71 -19.29 24.72 -15.79
C GLU A 71 -19.24 23.83 -17.05
N ARG A 72 -18.37 24.16 -18.02
CA ARG A 72 -18.17 23.35 -19.24
C ARG A 72 -17.68 21.93 -18.96
N GLU A 73 -16.85 21.76 -17.94
CA GLU A 73 -16.21 20.47 -17.62
C GLU A 73 -16.94 19.69 -16.51
N ASP A 74 -18.11 20.18 -16.06
CA ASP A 74 -18.93 19.57 -15.01
C ASP A 74 -20.28 19.08 -15.56
N ALA A 75 -20.20 18.26 -16.62
CA ALA A 75 -21.35 17.80 -17.38
C ALA A 75 -22.37 17.00 -16.57
N GLY A 76 -23.66 17.28 -16.81
CA GLY A 76 -24.79 16.64 -16.17
C GLY A 76 -25.14 17.29 -14.84
N THR A 77 -25.65 16.50 -13.89
CA THR A 77 -25.82 16.96 -12.51
C THR A 77 -24.46 16.90 -11.81
N PRO A 78 -23.90 18.04 -11.36
CA PRO A 78 -22.64 18.06 -10.64
C PRO A 78 -22.64 17.11 -9.45
N PRO A 79 -21.48 16.58 -9.05
CA PRO A 79 -21.38 15.75 -7.85
C PRO A 79 -21.41 16.60 -6.57
N ILE A 80 -22.50 17.33 -6.32
CA ILE A 80 -22.65 18.38 -5.28
C ILE A 80 -22.18 17.90 -3.90
N ILE A 81 -22.71 16.77 -3.42
CA ILE A 81 -22.34 16.22 -2.10
C ILE A 81 -20.86 15.81 -2.05
N GLN A 82 -20.32 15.31 -3.16
CA GLN A 82 -18.93 14.90 -3.25
C GLN A 82 -17.99 16.11 -3.25
N LYS A 83 -18.39 17.22 -3.91
CA LYS A 83 -17.68 18.52 -3.86
C LYS A 83 -17.67 19.10 -2.45
N ILE A 84 -18.81 19.11 -1.76
CA ILE A 84 -18.90 19.53 -0.35
C ILE A 84 -17.96 18.68 0.51
N ARG A 85 -17.95 17.36 0.31
CA ARG A 85 -17.05 16.45 1.03
C ARG A 85 -15.57 16.76 0.77
N ALA A 86 -15.21 17.04 -0.49
CA ALA A 86 -13.84 17.44 -0.83
C ALA A 86 -13.44 18.72 -0.07
N ALA A 87 -14.29 19.75 -0.08
CA ALA A 87 -14.05 21.00 0.65
C ALA A 87 -13.87 20.75 2.16
N LEU A 88 -14.72 19.92 2.76
CA LEU A 88 -14.59 19.56 4.18
C LEU A 88 -13.31 18.79 4.49
N ALA A 89 -12.84 17.91 3.60
CA ALA A 89 -11.58 17.20 3.78
C ALA A 89 -10.37 18.15 3.78
N PHE A 90 -10.37 19.16 2.90
CA PHE A 90 -9.37 20.23 2.94
C PHE A 90 -9.51 21.07 4.21
N ARG A 91 -10.73 21.37 4.66
CA ARG A 91 -10.96 22.11 5.90
C ARG A 91 -10.40 21.38 7.13
N VAL A 92 -10.56 20.06 7.21
CA VAL A 92 -9.94 19.24 8.27
C VAL A 92 -8.42 19.36 8.23
N LYS A 93 -7.81 19.27 7.04
CA LYS A 93 -6.35 19.45 6.89
C LYS A 93 -5.90 20.83 7.35
N GLU A 94 -6.62 21.89 7.00
CA GLU A 94 -6.31 23.26 7.45
C GLU A 94 -6.40 23.41 8.97
N LEU A 95 -7.42 22.82 9.60
CA LEU A 95 -7.62 22.89 11.05
C LEU A 95 -6.50 22.17 11.81
N VAL A 96 -5.97 21.05 11.29
CA VAL A 96 -4.81 20.36 11.88
C VAL A 96 -3.52 21.17 11.65
N GLY A 97 -3.40 21.82 10.50
CA GLY A 97 -2.24 22.62 10.12
C GLY A 97 -1.16 21.80 9.40
N TYR A 98 -0.57 22.39 8.36
CA TYR A 98 0.47 21.74 7.55
C TYR A 98 1.72 21.42 8.36
N ASP A 99 2.18 22.36 9.19
CA ASP A 99 3.42 22.21 9.95
C ASP A 99 3.34 21.06 10.95
N LEU A 100 2.19 20.90 11.62
CA LEU A 100 1.96 19.80 12.55
C LEU A 100 1.92 18.45 11.82
N ILE A 101 1.22 18.36 10.68
CA ILE A 101 1.19 17.13 9.87
C ILE A 101 2.60 16.75 9.44
N ASN A 102 3.35 17.71 8.89
CA ASN A 102 4.72 17.49 8.44
C ASN A 102 5.66 17.09 9.58
N LEU A 103 5.53 17.71 10.76
CA LEU A 103 6.29 17.35 11.96
C LEU A 103 6.03 15.90 12.37
N LEU A 104 4.76 15.50 12.49
CA LEU A 104 4.38 14.15 12.94
C LEU A 104 4.77 13.08 11.92
N GLU A 105 4.56 13.33 10.62
CA GLU A 105 4.94 12.39 9.56
C GLU A 105 6.47 12.23 9.48
N SER A 106 7.23 13.32 9.63
CA SER A 106 8.69 13.28 9.67
C SER A 106 9.19 12.50 10.89
N PHE A 107 8.62 12.76 12.07
CA PHE A 107 8.93 12.02 13.29
C PHE A 107 8.71 10.51 13.13
N TYR A 108 7.55 10.10 12.57
CA TYR A 108 7.24 8.68 12.40
C TYR A 108 8.16 7.99 11.39
N ILE A 109 8.46 8.63 10.25
CA ILE A 109 9.28 7.99 9.23
C ILE A 109 10.74 7.87 9.66
N GLU A 110 11.29 8.91 10.30
CA GLU A 110 12.66 8.92 10.82
C GLU A 110 12.83 7.87 11.92
N SER A 111 11.92 7.85 12.90
CA SER A 111 11.95 6.87 13.99
C SER A 111 11.81 5.42 13.50
N ALA A 112 10.97 5.20 12.48
CA ALA A 112 10.78 3.86 11.91
C ALA A 112 12.02 3.40 11.13
N MET A 113 12.69 4.32 10.41
CA MET A 113 13.94 4.02 9.73
C MET A 113 15.05 3.72 10.73
N GLU A 114 15.22 4.54 11.77
CA GLU A 114 16.22 4.33 12.82
C GLU A 114 16.07 2.95 13.48
N ARG A 115 14.83 2.53 13.75
CA ARG A 115 14.57 1.23 14.39
C ARG A 115 14.72 0.03 13.46
N LEU A 116 14.26 0.12 12.22
CA LEU A 116 14.19 -1.03 11.32
C LEU A 116 15.46 -1.25 10.48
N LEU A 117 16.21 -0.19 10.16
CA LEU A 117 17.44 -0.29 9.35
C LEU A 117 18.51 -1.22 9.95
N PRO A 118 18.75 -1.24 11.28
CA PRO A 118 19.74 -2.13 11.86
C PRO A 118 19.37 -3.62 11.79
N ASN A 119 18.11 -3.96 11.47
CA ASN A 119 17.65 -5.34 11.45
C ASN A 119 18.06 -6.03 10.13
N PRO A 120 18.97 -7.03 10.15
CA PRO A 120 19.49 -7.67 8.95
C PRO A 120 18.43 -8.43 8.14
N ALA A 121 17.32 -8.83 8.77
CA ALA A 121 16.22 -9.52 8.10
C ALA A 121 15.28 -8.56 7.36
N ILE A 122 15.41 -7.24 7.54
CA ILE A 122 14.52 -6.24 6.95
C ILE A 122 15.31 -5.41 5.94
N HIS A 123 14.79 -5.33 4.72
CA HIS A 123 15.38 -4.51 3.67
C HIS A 123 14.39 -3.42 3.24
N LEU A 124 14.70 -2.15 3.57
CA LEU A 124 13.89 -1.02 3.16
C LEU A 124 14.15 -0.68 1.69
N LEU A 125 13.08 -0.40 0.94
CA LEU A 125 13.13 -0.12 -0.50
C LEU A 125 13.10 1.39 -0.80
N GLY A 126 13.62 1.73 -1.99
CA GLY A 126 13.71 3.09 -2.51
C GLY A 126 14.97 3.82 -2.02
N ASN A 127 15.18 5.04 -2.53
CA ASN A 127 16.25 5.88 -2.02
C ASN A 127 15.93 6.30 -0.57
N LEU A 128 16.91 6.13 0.33
CA LEU A 128 16.81 6.40 1.77
C LEU A 128 17.41 7.76 2.17
N GLU A 129 18.12 8.43 1.26
CA GLU A 129 18.74 9.74 1.48
C GLU A 129 17.74 10.92 1.46
N PRO A 130 16.80 11.04 0.49
CA PRO A 130 15.92 12.20 0.43
C PRO A 130 14.82 12.13 1.47
N LYS A 131 14.29 13.31 1.83
CA LYS A 131 13.05 13.42 2.63
C LYS A 131 11.95 12.62 1.95
N ARG A 132 11.25 11.81 2.75
CA ARG A 132 10.17 10.93 2.26
C ARG A 132 8.90 11.11 3.07
N LEU A 133 7.78 10.78 2.42
CA LEU A 133 6.50 10.62 3.10
C LEU A 133 6.57 9.50 4.14
N ALA A 134 5.68 9.52 5.11
CA ALA A 134 5.55 8.52 6.17
C ALA A 134 4.98 7.17 5.66
N ILE A 135 5.65 6.60 4.67
CA ILE A 135 5.30 5.36 3.99
C ILE A 135 6.57 4.52 3.88
N LEU A 136 6.52 3.30 4.42
CA LEU A 136 7.62 2.34 4.31
C LEU A 136 7.25 1.23 3.35
N SER A 137 8.13 0.99 2.38
CA SER A 137 8.13 -0.17 1.50
C SER A 137 9.32 -1.04 1.87
N PHE A 138 9.12 -2.33 2.11
CA PHE A 138 10.18 -3.21 2.60
C PHE A 138 9.99 -4.67 2.18
N LEU A 139 11.10 -5.40 2.20
CA LEU A 139 11.17 -6.85 2.09
C LEU A 139 11.56 -7.43 3.46
N ILE A 140 11.10 -8.64 3.75
CA ILE A 140 11.55 -9.41 4.91
C ILE A 140 12.20 -10.69 4.41
N PHE A 141 13.42 -10.96 4.87
CA PHE A 141 14.17 -12.18 4.62
C PHE A 141 14.10 -13.11 5.85
N PRO A 142 14.08 -14.43 5.65
CA PRO A 142 14.19 -15.38 6.75
C PRO A 142 15.54 -15.20 7.49
N SER A 143 15.50 -15.17 8.83
CA SER A 143 16.63 -14.82 9.72
C SER A 143 17.92 -15.65 9.57
N HIS A 144 17.95 -16.72 8.76
CA HIS A 144 19.13 -17.55 8.50
C HIS A 144 19.87 -17.21 7.20
N VAL A 145 19.48 -16.14 6.53
CA VAL A 145 20.20 -15.60 5.39
C VAL A 145 21.20 -14.57 5.91
N ASN A 146 22.50 -14.81 5.69
CA ASN A 146 23.53 -13.82 5.98
C ASN A 146 23.38 -12.60 5.05
N THR A 147 22.78 -11.53 5.55
CA THR A 147 22.70 -10.24 4.88
C THR A 147 23.84 -9.35 5.35
N THR A 148 25.05 -9.58 4.81
CA THR A 148 26.08 -8.54 4.85
C THR A 148 26.01 -7.78 3.54
N THR A 149 25.39 -6.60 3.58
CA THR A 149 25.91 -5.33 3.03
C THR A 149 24.79 -4.28 3.03
N ALA A 150 25.04 -3.18 3.72
CA ALA A 150 24.44 -1.89 3.40
C ALA A 150 24.92 -1.44 2.01
N GLY A 151 23.99 -0.95 1.18
CA GLY A 151 24.29 -0.30 -0.10
C GLY A 151 24.00 -1.14 -1.33
N ASN A 152 23.09 -0.63 -2.20
CA ASN A 152 22.89 -0.82 -3.66
C ASN A 152 23.10 -2.19 -4.35
N SER A 153 23.39 -3.27 -3.63
CA SER A 153 23.57 -4.61 -4.19
C SER A 153 22.22 -5.30 -4.39
N LYS A 154 22.08 -5.99 -5.54
CA LYS A 154 20.82 -6.55 -6.03
C LYS A 154 20.18 -7.50 -4.99
N PRO A 155 18.87 -7.36 -4.65
CA PRO A 155 18.21 -8.17 -3.63
C PRO A 155 18.28 -9.68 -3.86
N LEU A 156 18.39 -10.11 -5.13
CA LEU A 156 18.43 -11.51 -5.54
C LEU A 156 19.70 -12.26 -5.08
N LEU A 157 20.80 -11.56 -4.78
CA LEU A 157 22.02 -12.20 -4.27
C LEU A 157 21.90 -12.60 -2.78
N GLN A 158 20.88 -12.11 -2.07
CA GLN A 158 20.63 -12.37 -0.65
C GLN A 158 19.57 -13.47 -0.44
N GLY A 159 19.27 -14.31 -1.43
CA GLY A 159 18.22 -15.32 -1.34
C GLY A 159 16.81 -14.75 -1.51
N LYS A 160 15.78 -15.57 -1.29
CA LYS A 160 14.38 -15.18 -1.57
C LYS A 160 13.70 -14.60 -0.33
N PRO A 161 13.16 -13.36 -0.38
CA PRO A 161 12.37 -12.79 0.71
C PRO A 161 11.03 -13.50 0.84
N PHE A 162 10.29 -13.22 1.92
CA PHE A 162 8.87 -13.54 1.97
C PHE A 162 8.10 -12.77 0.90
N SER A 163 6.99 -13.37 0.43
CA SER A 163 6.04 -12.65 -0.43
C SER A 163 5.50 -11.44 0.32
N GLY A 164 5.44 -10.28 -0.33
CA GLY A 164 4.86 -9.08 0.28
C GLY A 164 3.40 -9.27 0.72
N ARG A 165 2.65 -10.14 0.02
CA ARG A 165 1.29 -10.54 0.39
C ARG A 165 1.26 -11.46 1.61
N PHE A 166 2.24 -12.33 1.78
CA PHE A 166 2.35 -13.18 2.96
C PHE A 166 2.60 -12.35 4.22
N VAL A 167 3.55 -11.43 4.18
CA VAL A 167 3.83 -10.53 5.31
C VAL A 167 2.60 -9.67 5.63
N ALA A 168 1.93 -9.11 4.62
CA ALA A 168 0.69 -8.36 4.84
C ALA A 168 -0.42 -9.23 5.45
N LYS A 169 -0.52 -10.50 5.05
CA LYS A 169 -1.47 -11.46 5.62
C LYS A 169 -1.17 -11.77 7.09
N LEU A 170 0.10 -11.96 7.45
CA LEU A 170 0.51 -12.15 8.85
C LEU A 170 0.25 -10.91 9.71
N LEU A 171 0.53 -9.72 9.19
CA LEU A 171 0.21 -8.45 9.86
C LEU A 171 -1.29 -8.34 10.18
N ASN A 172 -2.14 -8.73 9.23
CA ASN A 172 -3.58 -8.75 9.42
C ASN A 172 -4.02 -9.83 10.43
N ASP A 173 -3.63 -11.08 10.23
CA ASP A 173 -4.19 -12.21 10.98
C ASP A 173 -3.71 -12.28 12.43
N LEU A 174 -2.47 -11.86 12.70
CA LEU A 174 -1.89 -11.92 14.04
C LEU A 174 -2.09 -10.63 14.85
N PHE A 175 -2.19 -9.49 14.16
CA PHE A 175 -2.10 -8.17 14.80
C PHE A 175 -3.23 -7.21 14.41
N GLY A 176 -4.07 -7.55 13.43
CA GLY A 176 -5.11 -6.66 12.92
C GLY A 176 -4.57 -5.46 12.14
N ILE A 177 -3.30 -5.51 11.71
CA ILE A 177 -2.64 -4.40 11.00
C ILE A 177 -2.89 -4.55 9.50
N GLN A 178 -3.54 -3.56 8.90
CA GLN A 178 -3.78 -3.51 7.46
C GLN A 178 -2.56 -2.97 6.71
N ALA A 179 -1.81 -3.86 6.08
CA ALA A 179 -0.72 -3.52 5.17
C ALA A 179 -1.09 -3.85 3.71
N ARG A 180 -0.32 -3.34 2.75
CA ARG A 180 -0.47 -3.70 1.34
C ARG A 180 0.70 -4.56 0.87
N GLY A 181 0.39 -5.70 0.25
CA GLY A 181 1.37 -6.56 -0.42
C GLY A 181 1.23 -6.49 -1.95
N GLY A 182 2.33 -6.33 -2.67
CA GLY A 182 2.36 -6.31 -4.15
C GLY A 182 3.29 -5.25 -4.71
N CYS A 183 3.03 -4.78 -5.94
CA CYS A 183 3.87 -3.79 -6.63
C CYS A 183 3.33 -2.35 -6.59
N SER A 184 2.32 -2.05 -5.76
CA SER A 184 1.78 -0.71 -5.54
C SER A 184 1.38 0.08 -6.81
N CYS A 185 0.90 -0.60 -7.85
CA CYS A 185 0.60 -0.02 -9.17
C CYS A 185 1.81 0.65 -9.87
N ALA A 186 3.03 0.33 -9.44
CA ALA A 186 4.27 0.89 -9.94
C ALA A 186 5.09 -0.22 -10.60
N GLY A 187 4.51 -0.92 -11.58
CA GLY A 187 5.09 -2.11 -12.22
C GLY A 187 6.53 -1.88 -12.72
N PRO A 188 6.78 -0.87 -13.58
CA PRO A 188 8.13 -0.57 -14.06
C PRO A 188 9.11 -0.22 -12.93
N TYR A 189 8.71 0.62 -11.97
CA TYR A 189 9.53 0.94 -10.81
C TYR A 189 9.83 -0.30 -9.95
N GLY A 190 8.87 -1.23 -9.84
CA GLY A 190 9.06 -2.52 -9.19
C GLY A 190 10.11 -3.39 -9.88
N HIS A 191 10.28 -3.31 -11.20
CA HIS A 191 11.36 -4.01 -11.90
C HIS A 191 12.72 -3.45 -11.49
N HIS A 192 12.86 -2.12 -11.45
CA HIS A 192 14.08 -1.48 -10.98
C HIS A 192 14.39 -1.80 -9.51
N LEU A 193 13.40 -1.66 -8.63
CA LEU A 193 13.56 -1.92 -7.19
C LEU A 193 13.92 -3.37 -6.87
N LEU A 194 13.36 -4.32 -7.61
CA LEU A 194 13.53 -5.75 -7.36
C LEU A 194 14.57 -6.39 -8.29
N ALA A 195 15.30 -5.58 -9.06
CA ALA A 195 16.29 -6.02 -10.04
C ALA A 195 15.76 -7.10 -11.01
N VAL A 196 14.52 -6.94 -11.47
CA VAL A 196 13.90 -7.82 -12.47
C VAL A 196 14.38 -7.40 -13.85
N ASP A 197 15.23 -8.21 -14.46
CA ASP A 197 15.69 -8.00 -15.83
C ASP A 197 14.64 -8.40 -16.88
N GLU A 198 14.92 -8.11 -18.14
CA GLU A 198 14.04 -8.40 -19.27
C GLU A 198 13.68 -9.88 -19.39
N SER A 199 14.65 -10.77 -19.21
CA SER A 199 14.45 -12.23 -19.32
C SER A 199 13.51 -12.72 -18.22
N PHE A 200 13.73 -12.27 -16.99
CA PHE A 200 12.89 -12.60 -15.83
C PHE A 200 11.48 -12.02 -16.00
N SER A 201 11.37 -10.78 -16.50
CA SER A 201 10.09 -10.11 -16.78
C SER A 201 9.25 -10.88 -17.81
N HIS A 202 9.85 -11.28 -18.94
CA HIS A 202 9.19 -12.12 -19.94
C HIS A 202 8.79 -13.49 -19.38
N GLY A 203 9.64 -14.08 -18.54
CA GLY A 203 9.33 -15.31 -17.81
C GLY A 203 8.08 -15.17 -16.92
N ILE A 204 8.02 -14.12 -16.09
CA ILE A 204 6.84 -13.82 -15.27
C ILE A 204 5.60 -13.64 -16.16
N ARG A 205 5.71 -12.83 -17.23
CA ARG A 205 4.60 -12.56 -18.16
C ARG A 205 4.04 -13.85 -18.76
N SER A 206 4.90 -14.78 -19.20
CA SER A 206 4.47 -16.07 -19.76
C SER A 206 3.67 -16.89 -18.74
N HIS A 207 4.06 -16.89 -17.46
CA HIS A 207 3.33 -17.62 -16.42
C HIS A 207 2.00 -16.95 -16.04
N ILE A 208 1.97 -15.62 -16.04
CA ILE A 208 0.73 -14.85 -15.86
C ILE A 208 -0.29 -15.20 -16.97
N GLN A 209 0.15 -15.31 -18.22
CA GLN A 209 -0.71 -15.70 -19.34
C GLN A 209 -1.26 -17.13 -19.19
N LYS A 210 -0.59 -18.00 -18.44
CA LYS A 210 -1.05 -19.35 -18.08
C LYS A 210 -1.96 -19.38 -16.84
N GLY A 211 -2.32 -18.22 -16.29
CA GLY A 211 -3.19 -18.10 -15.13
C GLY A 211 -2.47 -18.06 -13.78
N TYR A 212 -1.13 -18.03 -13.74
CA TYR A 212 -0.36 -18.00 -12.48
C TYR A 212 -0.06 -16.57 -12.01
N MET A 213 -1.07 -15.84 -11.54
CA MET A 213 -0.90 -14.45 -11.07
C MET A 213 0.01 -14.33 -9.84
N GLY A 214 0.16 -15.42 -9.09
CA GLY A 214 1.06 -15.51 -7.94
C GLY A 214 2.54 -15.32 -8.27
N MET A 215 2.92 -15.38 -9.55
CA MET A 215 4.30 -15.13 -9.99
C MET A 215 4.71 -13.66 -9.92
N LYS A 216 3.75 -12.73 -9.73
CA LYS A 216 4.04 -11.31 -9.64
C LYS A 216 4.92 -11.01 -8.41
N PRO A 217 6.14 -10.46 -8.59
CA PRO A 217 6.96 -10.02 -7.48
C PRO A 217 6.35 -8.77 -6.83
N GLY A 218 6.78 -8.47 -5.62
CA GLY A 218 6.28 -7.33 -4.87
C GLY A 218 6.89 -7.24 -3.48
N TRP A 219 6.46 -6.22 -2.74
CA TRP A 219 6.93 -5.90 -1.40
C TRP A 219 5.76 -5.66 -0.47
N THR A 220 6.05 -5.47 0.82
CA THR A 220 5.07 -5.03 1.80
C THR A 220 5.20 -3.53 2.00
N ARG A 221 4.05 -2.86 2.13
CA ARG A 221 3.98 -1.42 2.38
C ARG A 221 3.06 -1.11 3.55
N VAL A 222 3.55 -0.26 4.45
CA VAL A 222 2.77 0.36 5.54
C VAL A 222 2.85 1.88 5.44
N SER A 223 1.86 2.57 5.99
CA SER A 223 1.80 4.03 6.04
C SER A 223 1.48 4.47 7.46
N PHE A 224 2.19 5.47 7.95
CA PHE A 224 1.98 6.05 9.27
C PHE A 224 1.18 7.34 9.10
N ALA A 225 -0.08 7.30 9.51
CA ALA A 225 -0.93 8.47 9.44
C ALA A 225 -0.57 9.46 10.57
N TYR A 226 -0.58 10.77 10.29
CA TYR A 226 -0.29 11.79 11.30
C TYR A 226 -1.23 11.75 12.52
N TYR A 227 -2.44 11.22 12.36
CA TYR A 227 -3.43 11.08 13.42
C TYR A 227 -3.34 9.75 14.20
N MET A 228 -2.34 8.91 13.89
CA MET A 228 -2.04 7.71 14.65
C MET A 228 -1.43 8.07 16.01
N THR A 229 -1.67 7.24 17.03
CA THR A 229 -1.00 7.37 18.32
C THR A 229 0.41 6.78 18.31
N LYS A 230 1.28 7.25 19.20
CA LYS A 230 2.60 6.64 19.38
C LYS A 230 2.52 5.14 19.72
N PHE A 231 1.50 4.71 20.45
CA PHE A 231 1.33 3.29 20.80
C PHE A 231 1.03 2.39 19.59
N GLU A 232 0.17 2.84 18.68
CA GLU A 232 -0.11 2.14 17.42
C GLU A 232 1.14 2.08 16.54
N PHE A 233 1.88 3.17 16.45
CA PHE A 233 3.14 3.24 15.71
C PHE A 233 4.15 2.20 16.24
N GLU A 234 4.40 2.19 17.55
CA GLU A 234 5.30 1.23 18.21
C GLU A 234 4.84 -0.23 18.03
N PHE A 235 3.54 -0.46 18.06
CA PHE A 235 2.95 -1.77 17.83
C PHE A 235 3.19 -2.27 16.40
N ILE A 236 3.05 -1.39 15.40
CA ILE A 236 3.32 -1.73 14.00
C ILE A 236 4.79 -2.12 13.81
N LEU A 237 5.74 -1.34 14.35
CA LEU A 237 7.16 -1.68 14.23
C LEU A 237 7.49 -3.01 14.92
N SER A 238 6.94 -3.24 16.11
CA SER A 238 7.11 -4.49 16.85
C SER A 238 6.53 -5.70 16.10
N ALA A 239 5.41 -5.53 15.39
CA ALA A 239 4.81 -6.56 14.57
C ALA A 239 5.66 -6.89 13.32
N ILE A 240 6.26 -5.87 12.69
CA ILE A 240 7.20 -6.06 11.57
C ILE A 240 8.43 -6.85 12.05
N GLU A 241 9.04 -6.45 13.17
CA GLU A 241 10.18 -7.15 13.77
C GLU A 241 9.82 -8.60 14.17
N PHE A 242 8.61 -8.81 14.69
CA PHE A 242 8.12 -10.15 14.97
C PHE A 242 8.10 -11.03 13.71
N ILE A 243 7.59 -10.52 12.60
CA ILE A 243 7.55 -11.28 11.34
C ILE A 243 8.97 -11.50 10.80
N ALA A 244 9.88 -10.55 10.98
CA ALA A 244 11.28 -10.72 10.62
C ALA A 244 11.95 -11.87 11.40
N ALA A 245 11.64 -11.99 12.70
CA ALA A 245 12.19 -13.03 13.56
C ALA A 245 11.52 -14.41 13.39
N TYR A 246 10.19 -14.45 13.18
CA TYR A 246 9.40 -15.69 13.29
C TYR A 246 8.56 -16.03 12.06
N GLY A 247 8.50 -15.17 11.04
CA GLY A 247 7.61 -15.30 9.90
C GLY A 247 7.79 -16.60 9.12
N HIS A 248 9.00 -17.17 9.08
CA HIS A 248 9.29 -18.44 8.39
C HIS A 248 8.52 -19.61 8.99
N ARG A 249 8.27 -19.60 10.30
CA ARG A 249 7.56 -20.68 10.99
C ARG A 249 6.10 -20.78 10.53
N PHE A 250 5.51 -19.65 10.18
CA PHE A 250 4.13 -19.56 9.68
C PHE A 250 3.97 -20.08 8.24
N LEU A 251 5.06 -20.24 7.47
CA LEU A 251 4.97 -20.86 6.14
C LEU A 251 4.42 -22.29 6.22
N SER A 252 4.54 -22.97 7.36
CA SER A 252 3.98 -24.31 7.52
C SER A 252 2.44 -24.33 7.58
N VAL A 253 1.80 -23.23 8.01
CA VAL A 253 0.36 -23.16 8.34
C VAL A 253 -0.48 -22.27 7.42
N TYR A 254 0.13 -21.72 6.38
CA TYR A 254 -0.56 -20.94 5.35
C TYR A 254 -0.47 -21.65 4.00
N ALA A 255 -1.56 -21.68 3.24
CA ALA A 255 -1.58 -22.07 1.85
C ALA A 255 -1.29 -20.85 0.95
N PHE A 256 -0.60 -21.10 -0.17
CA PHE A 256 -0.41 -20.11 -1.23
C PHE A 256 -1.20 -20.53 -2.47
N ASP A 257 -2.03 -19.63 -2.98
CA ASP A 257 -2.77 -19.82 -4.21
C ASP A 257 -1.97 -19.25 -5.39
N TRP A 258 -1.53 -20.14 -6.27
CA TRP A 258 -0.76 -19.77 -7.47
C TRP A 258 -1.57 -18.98 -8.49
N ALA A 259 -2.89 -19.18 -8.54
CA ALA A 259 -3.76 -18.54 -9.52
C ALA A 259 -3.99 -17.07 -9.17
N THR A 260 -4.14 -16.75 -7.88
CA THR A 260 -4.43 -15.39 -7.38
C THR A 260 -3.19 -14.68 -6.83
N GLY A 261 -2.27 -15.44 -6.25
CA GLY A 261 -1.14 -14.93 -5.45
C GLY A 261 -1.47 -14.68 -3.99
N ASP A 262 -2.65 -15.10 -3.53
CA ASP A 262 -3.12 -14.86 -2.18
C ASP A 262 -2.64 -15.94 -1.19
N TRP A 263 -2.63 -15.56 0.08
CA TRP A 263 -2.24 -16.41 1.20
C TRP A 263 -3.43 -16.59 2.14
N SER A 264 -3.73 -17.83 2.48
CA SER A 264 -4.83 -18.18 3.39
C SER A 264 -4.33 -19.13 4.46
N TYR A 265 -4.89 -19.01 5.65
CA TYR A 265 -4.60 -19.92 6.74
C TYR A 265 -5.24 -21.28 6.46
N ASP A 266 -4.49 -22.38 6.59
CA ASP A 266 -5.00 -23.73 6.31
C ASP A 266 -5.41 -24.45 7.60
N MET A 267 -6.72 -24.47 7.87
CA MET A 267 -7.33 -25.11 9.05
C MET A 267 -7.14 -26.63 9.13
N LYS A 268 -6.68 -27.30 8.07
CA LYS A 268 -6.51 -28.76 8.04
C LYS A 268 -5.19 -29.23 8.63
N LEU A 269 -4.31 -28.32 9.05
CA LEU A 269 -3.01 -28.66 9.60
C LEU A 269 -3.08 -28.94 11.11
N PRO A 270 -2.46 -30.04 11.59
CA PRO A 270 -2.86 -30.77 12.80
C PRO A 270 -2.59 -30.10 14.16
N MET A 271 -2.25 -28.81 14.23
CA MET A 271 -1.80 -28.14 15.47
C MET A 271 -2.76 -27.06 16.01
N MET A 272 -3.99 -26.99 15.51
CA MET A 272 -4.74 -25.73 15.44
C MET A 272 -5.88 -25.49 16.44
N ASP A 273 -6.13 -26.32 17.46
CA ASP A 273 -7.24 -26.03 18.37
C ASP A 273 -6.96 -24.83 19.30
N CYS A 274 -5.73 -24.67 19.78
CA CYS A 274 -5.39 -23.58 20.71
C CYS A 274 -5.14 -22.22 20.03
N SER A 275 -4.55 -22.22 18.83
CA SER A 275 -4.15 -21.01 18.09
C SER A 275 -5.30 -20.38 17.31
N VAL A 276 -6.20 -21.17 16.72
CA VAL A 276 -7.43 -20.68 16.08
C VAL A 276 -8.40 -20.15 17.13
N GLY A 277 -8.50 -20.81 18.30
CA GLY A 277 -9.27 -20.31 19.43
C GLY A 277 -8.79 -18.93 19.89
N MET A 278 -7.47 -18.67 19.90
CA MET A 278 -6.93 -17.34 20.24
C MET A 278 -7.20 -16.29 19.16
N ILE A 279 -7.02 -16.60 17.88
CA ILE A 279 -7.29 -15.65 16.77
C ILE A 279 -8.78 -15.31 16.70
N LYS A 280 -9.68 -16.30 16.85
CA LYS A 280 -11.13 -16.07 16.91
C LYS A 280 -11.53 -15.26 18.13
N LYS A 281 -11.01 -15.59 19.32
CA LYS A 281 -11.33 -14.86 20.56
C LYS A 281 -10.86 -13.40 20.54
N ILE A 282 -9.75 -13.14 19.86
CA ILE A 282 -9.27 -11.77 19.59
C ILE A 282 -10.20 -11.03 18.62
N ALA A 283 -10.68 -11.69 17.57
CA ALA A 283 -11.59 -11.09 16.60
C ALA A 283 -13.01 -10.83 17.16
N GLU A 284 -13.42 -11.62 18.15
CA GLU A 284 -14.73 -11.54 18.83
C GLU A 284 -14.76 -10.48 19.94
N GLU A 285 -13.63 -10.15 20.57
CA GLU A 285 -13.51 -9.06 21.56
C GLU A 285 -13.44 -7.67 20.88
N LYS A 286 -14.50 -7.28 20.16
CA LYS A 286 -14.67 -5.90 19.66
C LYS A 286 -15.23 -4.98 20.77
N GLU A 287 -14.44 -4.71 21.80
CA GLU A 287 -14.73 -3.56 22.68
C GLU A 287 -14.25 -2.27 22.02
N PHE A 288 -15.13 -1.28 21.88
CA PHE A 288 -14.74 0.09 21.50
C PHE A 288 -13.94 0.67 22.67
N LEU A 289 -12.62 0.80 22.50
CA LEU A 289 -11.70 1.10 23.60
C LEU A 289 -11.54 2.60 23.82
N GLY A 290 -11.68 3.04 25.08
CA GLY A 290 -11.19 4.34 25.52
C GLY A 290 -9.66 4.37 25.58
N ARG A 291 -9.08 5.56 25.39
CA ARG A 291 -7.62 5.80 25.48
C ARG A 291 -7.07 5.24 26.80
N GLY A 292 -6.05 4.38 26.73
CA GLY A 292 -5.34 3.83 27.89
C GLY A 292 -5.45 2.31 28.10
N LYS A 293 -6.42 1.62 27.49
CA LYS A 293 -6.50 0.14 27.50
C LYS A 293 -5.75 -0.53 26.33
N GLU A 294 -5.38 0.24 25.31
CA GLU A 294 -4.76 -0.22 24.05
C GLU A 294 -3.40 -0.93 24.27
N THR A 295 -2.55 -0.39 25.15
CA THR A 295 -1.21 -0.94 25.42
C THR A 295 -1.26 -2.39 25.93
N LYS A 296 -2.24 -2.71 26.79
CA LYS A 296 -2.41 -4.07 27.32
C LYS A 296 -2.83 -5.06 26.22
N ILE A 297 -3.64 -4.61 25.26
CA ILE A 297 -4.11 -5.42 24.14
C ILE A 297 -2.98 -5.68 23.15
N PHE A 298 -2.22 -4.66 22.77
CA PHE A 298 -1.08 -4.82 21.87
C PHE A 298 -0.01 -5.76 22.45
N ALA A 299 0.30 -5.61 23.74
CA ALA A 299 1.19 -6.55 24.44
C ALA A 299 0.63 -7.98 24.45
N ARG A 300 -0.69 -8.16 24.60
CA ARG A 300 -1.35 -9.46 24.51
C ARG A 300 -1.23 -10.07 23.11
N TYR A 301 -1.43 -9.30 22.04
CA TYR A 301 -1.26 -9.79 20.67
C TYR A 301 0.17 -10.25 20.40
N LEU A 302 1.18 -9.45 20.76
CA LEU A 302 2.59 -9.84 20.62
C LEU A 302 2.92 -11.11 21.41
N LYS A 303 2.41 -11.23 22.65
CA LYS A 303 2.62 -12.41 23.49
C LYS A 303 1.97 -13.66 22.89
N SER A 304 0.73 -13.54 22.41
CA SER A 304 0.00 -14.64 21.78
C SER A 304 0.68 -15.08 20.48
N ALA A 305 1.05 -14.13 19.61
CA ALA A 305 1.76 -14.41 18.37
C ALA A 305 3.09 -15.14 18.65
N ARG A 306 3.85 -14.73 19.68
CA ARG A 306 5.08 -15.41 20.08
C ARG A 306 4.85 -16.83 20.57
N LYS A 307 3.81 -17.09 21.36
CA LYS A 307 3.45 -18.45 21.77
C LYS A 307 3.12 -19.33 20.56
N ILE A 308 2.34 -18.81 19.63
CA ILE A 308 2.01 -19.51 18.38
C ILE A 308 3.29 -19.81 17.60
N ALA A 309 4.13 -18.80 17.34
CA ALA A 309 5.39 -18.99 16.62
C ALA A 309 6.29 -20.06 17.25
N ILE A 310 6.45 -20.07 18.57
CA ILE A 310 7.30 -21.05 19.27
C ILE A 310 6.72 -22.47 19.15
N SER A 311 5.40 -22.62 19.13
CA SER A 311 4.73 -23.92 18.92
C SER A 311 4.85 -24.45 17.49
N LEU A 312 5.11 -23.57 16.52
CA LEU A 312 5.31 -23.96 15.13
C LEU A 312 6.75 -24.44 14.88
N PRO A 313 6.94 -25.40 13.97
CA PRO A 313 8.26 -25.95 13.67
C PRO A 313 9.19 -24.89 13.07
N GLU A 314 10.48 -24.97 13.39
CA GLU A 314 11.52 -24.06 12.89
C GLU A 314 11.68 -24.13 11.37
N LYS A 315 11.46 -25.31 10.78
CA LYS A 315 11.50 -25.54 9.34
C LYS A 315 10.12 -26.03 8.87
N PRO A 316 9.68 -25.66 7.66
CA PRO A 316 8.46 -26.21 7.08
C PRO A 316 8.51 -27.74 7.07
N LEU A 317 7.46 -28.39 7.58
CA LEU A 317 7.38 -29.86 7.70
C LEU A 317 7.33 -30.57 6.34
N LEU A 318 6.80 -29.88 5.33
CA LEU A 318 6.71 -30.39 3.97
C LEU A 318 7.15 -29.33 2.96
N PRO A 319 7.90 -29.70 1.92
CA PRO A 319 8.19 -28.79 0.81
C PRO A 319 6.88 -28.45 0.09
N ARG A 320 6.63 -27.16 -0.12
CA ARG A 320 5.42 -26.73 -0.81
C ARG A 320 5.38 -27.21 -2.25
N ARG A 321 4.20 -27.64 -2.68
CA ARG A 321 3.99 -28.10 -4.06
C ARG A 321 3.95 -26.90 -4.99
N VAL A 322 5.00 -26.76 -5.79
CA VAL A 322 5.02 -25.88 -6.96
C VAL A 322 4.37 -26.64 -8.13
N PRO A 323 3.37 -26.07 -8.83
CA PRO A 323 2.78 -26.70 -10.02
C PRO A 323 3.85 -27.03 -11.05
N LYS A 324 3.69 -28.16 -11.76
CA LYS A 324 4.69 -28.63 -12.75
C LYS A 324 4.98 -27.61 -13.86
N ASN A 325 3.99 -26.79 -14.20
CA ASN A 325 4.09 -25.78 -15.26
C ASN A 325 4.65 -24.43 -14.78
N VAL A 326 5.09 -24.34 -13.52
CA VAL A 326 5.71 -23.15 -12.95
C VAL A 326 7.22 -23.36 -12.83
N ASP A 327 7.97 -22.50 -13.52
CA ASP A 327 9.43 -22.46 -13.39
C ASP A 327 9.84 -21.93 -12.02
N ARG A 328 10.61 -22.76 -11.28
CA ARG A 328 11.08 -22.45 -9.93
C ARG A 328 12.11 -21.33 -9.88
N ASN A 329 12.83 -21.11 -10.97
CA ASN A 329 13.85 -20.06 -11.07
C ASN A 329 13.20 -18.67 -11.15
N LEU A 330 11.97 -18.59 -11.65
CA LEU A 330 11.21 -17.33 -11.78
C LEU A 330 10.40 -16.96 -10.51
N ILE A 331 10.46 -17.79 -9.47
CA ILE A 331 9.80 -17.49 -8.21
C ILE A 331 10.68 -16.51 -7.42
N TYR A 332 10.22 -15.28 -7.22
CA TYR A 332 11.00 -14.24 -6.54
C TYR A 332 11.03 -14.40 -5.00
N PHE A 333 10.07 -15.12 -4.41
CA PHE A 333 9.87 -15.20 -2.97
C PHE A 333 9.97 -16.64 -2.44
N ARG A 334 10.08 -16.76 -1.12
CA ARG A 334 10.07 -18.05 -0.43
C ARG A 334 8.64 -18.58 -0.31
N ILE A 335 8.48 -19.86 -0.62
CA ILE A 335 7.22 -20.60 -0.55
C ILE A 335 7.44 -21.75 0.43
#